data_AF-A0A158PGA6-F1
#
_entry.id   AF-A0A158PGA6-F1
#
_cell.length_a   1.000
_cell.length_b   1.000
_cell.length_c   1.000
_cell.angle_alpha   90.00
_cell.angle_beta   90.00
_cell.angle_gamma   90.00
#
_symmetry.space_group_name_H-M   'P 1'
#
loop_
_entity.id
_entity.type
_entity.pdbx_description
1 polymer ?
#
loop_
_entity_poly.entity_id
_entity_poly.type
_entity_poly.pdbx_seq_one_letter_code
_entity_poly.pdbx_strand_id
1 'polypeptide(L)'
;MAEGFWLFDGLEEEPYGLLPLVNLAGKGGPTSTKYVDRIGSYQWLLSDDTPTILVPGMPTESFFWPGGKLQQDCGVVVYDINHLKVPNGSLDAVIIAAKLLADKKRKPIDFGKYDFITDAVNLQKLFAFCQVRYR
;
A
#
# COMPACT_ATOMS: atom_id res chain seq x y z
N MET A 1 -20.01 20.52 5.56
CA MET A 1 -18.70 20.36 6.21
C MET A 1 -18.64 18.91 6.64
N ALA A 2 -17.95 18.05 5.89
CA ALA A 2 -17.75 16.67 6.31
C ALA A 2 -16.59 16.69 7.32
N GLU A 3 -16.87 16.32 8.57
CA GLU A 3 -15.82 16.07 9.55
C GLU A 3 -14.87 15.03 8.96
N GLY A 4 -13.59 15.39 8.87
CA GLY A 4 -12.58 14.54 8.25
C GLY A 4 -12.48 13.22 8.99
N PHE A 5 -12.70 12.12 8.28
CA PHE A 5 -12.47 10.76 8.77
C PHE A 5 -10.99 10.62 9.16
N TRP A 6 -10.74 10.28 10.41
CA TRP A 6 -9.41 9.93 10.87
C TRP A 6 -9.20 8.44 10.53
N LEU A 7 -8.05 8.07 9.96
CA LEU A 7 -7.72 6.68 9.57
C LEU A 7 -7.86 5.67 10.73
N PHE A 8 -7.93 6.18 11.96
CA PHE A 8 -8.02 5.42 13.21
C PHE A 8 -9.45 5.37 13.78
N ASP A 9 -10.42 6.01 13.14
CA ASP A 9 -11.82 5.89 13.53
C ASP A 9 -12.26 4.45 13.34
N GLY A 10 -12.54 3.78 14.47
CA GLY A 10 -12.96 2.38 14.51
C GLY A 10 -11.82 1.36 14.63
N LEU A 11 -10.57 1.78 14.83
CA LEU A 11 -9.54 0.88 15.32
C LEU A 11 -9.72 0.66 16.83
N GLU A 12 -9.70 -0.60 17.25
CA GLU A 12 -9.67 -0.94 18.69
C GLU A 12 -8.42 -0.34 19.33
N GLU A 13 -8.62 0.41 20.42
CA GLU A 13 -7.52 1.01 21.18
C GLU A 13 -6.62 -0.07 21.80
N GLU A 14 -7.20 -1.23 22.11
CA GLU A 14 -6.46 -2.39 22.57
C GLU A 14 -5.99 -3.25 21.38
N PRO A 15 -4.67 -3.44 21.20
CA PRO A 15 -4.18 -4.36 20.18
C PRO A 15 -4.63 -5.79 20.51
N TYR A 16 -5.14 -6.50 19.51
CA TYR A 16 -5.56 -7.92 19.61
C TYR A 16 -4.49 -8.82 20.25
N GLY A 17 -3.21 -8.44 20.13
CA GLY A 17 -2.13 -9.02 20.91
C GLY A 17 -0.78 -8.46 20.50
N LEU A 18 0.18 -8.54 21.42
CA LEU A 18 1.58 -8.28 21.10
C LEU A 18 2.17 -9.54 20.46
N LEU A 19 2.60 -9.45 19.21
CA LEU A 19 3.32 -10.54 18.54
C LEU A 19 4.72 -10.66 19.17
N PRO A 20 5.03 -11.76 19.89
CA PRO A 20 6.32 -11.90 20.53
C PRO A 20 7.42 -12.04 19.47
N LEU A 21 8.51 -11.29 19.62
CA LEU A 21 9.67 -11.27 18.69
C LEU A 21 10.26 -12.67 18.41
N VAL A 22 10.06 -13.63 19.31
CA VAL A 22 10.47 -15.03 19.13
C VAL A 22 9.75 -15.73 17.97
N ASN A 23 8.53 -15.32 17.61
CA ASN A 23 7.80 -15.88 16.46
C ASN A 23 8.37 -15.44 15.10
N LEU A 24 9.22 -14.41 15.08
CA LEU A 24 9.98 -14.04 13.88
C LEU A 24 11.15 -15.00 13.63
N ALA A 25 11.41 -15.97 14.53
CA ALA A 25 12.49 -16.98 14.43
C ALA A 25 12.17 -18.12 13.48
N GLY A 26 11.08 -18.01 12.73
CA GLY A 26 10.82 -18.86 11.60
C GLY A 26 12.04 -18.89 10.68
N LYS A 27 12.67 -20.06 10.57
CA LYS A 27 13.69 -20.36 9.55
C LYS A 27 13.01 -20.39 8.18
N GLY A 28 12.62 -19.24 7.67
CA GLY A 28 12.25 -19.08 6.27
C GLY A 28 13.55 -19.12 5.45
N GLY A 29 13.69 -20.10 4.57
CA GLY A 29 14.76 -20.10 3.57
C GLY A 29 14.68 -18.85 2.67
N PRO A 30 15.74 -18.54 1.90
CA PRO A 30 15.73 -17.40 0.99
C PRO A 30 14.51 -17.47 0.06
N THR A 31 13.57 -16.56 0.29
CA THR A 31 12.34 -16.46 -0.50
C THR A 31 12.51 -15.29 -1.44
N SER A 32 12.28 -15.52 -2.73
CA SER A 32 12.35 -14.50 -3.77
C SER A 32 10.95 -14.36 -4.39
N THR A 33 10.51 -13.12 -4.55
CA THR A 33 9.35 -12.79 -5.39
C THR A 33 9.74 -13.01 -6.85
N LYS A 34 9.51 -14.22 -7.37
CA LYS A 34 9.91 -14.61 -8.74
C LYS A 34 8.96 -14.09 -9.83
N TYR A 35 7.75 -13.68 -9.47
CA TYR A 35 6.72 -13.30 -10.43
C TYR A 35 6.08 -11.98 -10.00
N VAL A 36 6.52 -10.89 -10.63
CA VAL A 36 5.88 -9.57 -10.50
C VAL A 36 5.25 -9.26 -11.85
N ASP A 37 3.91 -9.17 -11.88
CA ASP A 37 3.17 -8.74 -13.07
C ASP A 37 2.67 -7.32 -12.88
N ARG A 38 2.90 -6.47 -13.88
CA ARG A 38 2.51 -5.07 -13.86
C ARG A 38 1.09 -4.94 -14.43
N ILE A 39 0.13 -4.78 -13.54
CA ILE A 39 -1.29 -4.64 -13.91
C ILE A 39 -1.56 -3.25 -14.50
N GLY A 40 -1.06 -2.18 -13.88
CA GLY A 40 -1.35 -0.82 -14.30
C GLY A 40 -0.60 0.28 -13.56
N SER A 41 -0.99 1.53 -13.83
CA SER A 41 -0.53 2.75 -13.15
C SER A 41 -1.61 3.79 -13.09
N TYR A 42 -1.47 4.67 -12.10
CA TYR A 42 -2.19 5.92 -12.00
C TYR A 42 -1.26 7.02 -11.50
N GLN A 43 -1.69 8.26 -11.64
CA GLN A 43 -1.00 9.41 -11.06
C GLN A 43 -2.04 10.41 -10.54
N TRP A 44 -1.79 10.97 -9.36
CA TRP A 44 -2.61 12.04 -8.81
C TRP A 44 -2.38 13.35 -9.56
N LEU A 45 -3.47 14.02 -9.93
CA LEU A 45 -3.41 15.40 -10.41
C LEU A 45 -3.33 16.32 -9.19
N LEU A 46 -2.12 16.79 -8.89
CA LEU A 46 -1.86 17.56 -7.67
C LEU A 46 -2.41 18.99 -7.71
N SER A 47 -2.65 19.53 -8.91
CA SER A 47 -3.14 20.90 -9.13
C SER A 47 -4.64 21.07 -8.95
N ASP A 48 -5.37 19.99 -8.71
CA ASP A 48 -6.82 19.98 -8.64
C ASP A 48 -7.30 19.85 -7.17
N ASP A 49 -8.30 20.65 -6.82
CA ASP A 49 -8.98 20.60 -5.52
C ASP A 49 -9.85 19.33 -5.41
N THR A 50 -10.26 18.79 -6.55
CA THR A 50 -10.98 17.51 -6.60
C THR A 50 -10.00 16.33 -6.62
N PRO A 51 -10.29 15.19 -5.93
CA PRO A 51 -9.45 14.00 -5.96
C PRO A 51 -9.42 13.33 -7.34
N THR A 52 -8.58 13.85 -8.24
CA THR A 52 -8.49 13.39 -9.62
C THR A 52 -7.24 12.54 -9.84
N ILE A 53 -7.43 11.37 -10.46
CA ILE A 53 -6.34 10.51 -10.95
C ILE A 53 -6.32 10.43 -12.47
N LEU A 54 -5.12 10.32 -13.04
CA LEU A 54 -4.88 10.05 -14.44
C LEU A 54 -4.58 8.56 -14.62
N VAL A 55 -5.28 7.92 -15.56
CA VAL A 55 -5.12 6.48 -15.87
C VAL A 55 -4.94 6.29 -17.39
N PRO A 56 -3.81 5.71 -17.85
CA PRO A 56 -2.60 5.42 -17.07
C PRO A 56 -1.92 6.73 -16.60
N GLY A 57 -1.15 6.66 -15.52
CA GLY A 57 -0.36 7.81 -15.04
C GLY A 57 0.78 8.22 -15.97
N MET A 58 1.47 9.33 -15.68
CA MET A 58 2.68 9.78 -16.40
C MET A 58 3.90 9.96 -15.47
N PRO A 59 4.99 9.21 -15.68
CA PRO A 59 5.16 8.18 -16.70
C PRO A 59 4.22 6.99 -16.46
N THR A 60 3.91 6.27 -17.54
CA THR A 60 3.05 5.07 -17.48
C THR A 60 3.67 3.97 -16.62
N GLU A 61 4.93 4.11 -16.22
CA GLU A 61 5.69 3.25 -15.34
C GLU A 61 6.01 3.94 -14.02
N SER A 62 5.90 3.18 -12.94
CA SER A 62 6.34 3.61 -11.61
C SER A 62 7.82 3.29 -11.48
N PHE A 63 8.64 4.29 -11.18
CA PHE A 63 10.02 4.04 -10.80
C PHE A 63 10.09 3.56 -9.36
N PHE A 64 11.03 2.64 -9.07
CA PHE A 64 11.32 2.26 -7.71
C PHE A 64 11.81 3.49 -6.94
N TRP A 65 10.98 3.99 -6.03
CA TRP A 65 11.44 4.92 -5.02
C TRP A 65 11.98 4.09 -3.85
N PRO A 66 13.27 4.19 -3.50
CA PRO A 66 13.85 3.42 -2.39
C PRO A 66 13.25 3.77 -1.03
N GLY A 67 12.33 4.74 -0.98
CA GLY A 67 11.87 5.36 0.25
C GLY A 67 12.99 6.21 0.88
N GLY A 68 12.61 7.09 1.81
CA GLY A 68 13.55 7.44 2.87
C GLY A 68 13.88 6.19 3.70
N LYS A 69 15.01 6.17 4.42
CA LYS A 69 15.22 5.13 5.44
C LYS A 69 14.08 5.24 6.45
N LEU A 70 13.11 4.31 6.39
CA LEU A 70 12.11 4.18 7.42
C LEU A 70 12.84 3.87 8.72
N GLN A 71 12.60 4.69 9.75
CA GLN A 71 13.07 4.37 11.09
C GLN A 71 12.40 3.08 11.56
N GLN A 72 13.02 2.43 12.54
CA GLN A 72 12.38 1.31 13.22
C GLN A 72 10.99 1.73 13.69
N ASP A 73 10.03 0.81 13.58
CA ASP A 73 8.66 1.08 13.98
C ASP A 73 8.62 1.41 15.48
N CYS A 74 8.42 2.70 15.79
CA CYS A 74 8.22 3.24 17.13
C CYS A 74 6.76 3.69 17.32
N GLY A 75 5.81 3.12 16.55
CA GLY A 75 4.44 3.63 16.46
C GLY A 75 4.31 4.81 15.50
N VAL A 76 5.23 4.95 14.53
CA VAL A 76 5.22 6.04 13.55
C VAL A 76 4.27 5.71 12.41
N VAL A 77 3.25 6.54 12.25
CA VAL A 77 2.27 6.38 11.17
C VAL A 77 2.77 7.09 9.92
N VAL A 78 3.18 6.29 8.93
CA VAL A 78 3.43 6.77 7.56
C VAL A 78 2.20 6.46 6.70
N TYR A 79 1.63 7.50 6.09
CA TYR A 79 0.56 7.39 5.10
C TYR A 79 0.90 8.25 3.88
N ASP A 80 0.40 7.87 2.70
CA ASP A 80 0.45 8.73 1.53
C ASP A 80 -0.54 9.89 1.72
N ILE A 81 -0.04 11.13 1.65
CA ILE A 81 -0.88 12.34 1.78
C ILE A 81 -2.02 12.32 0.75
N ASN A 82 -1.80 11.73 -0.43
CA ASN A 82 -2.84 11.65 -1.44
C ASN A 82 -3.96 10.66 -1.07
N HIS A 83 -3.69 9.66 -0.22
CA HIS A 83 -4.74 8.80 0.31
C HIS A 83 -5.70 9.57 1.22
N LEU A 84 -5.26 10.67 1.85
CA LEU A 84 -6.15 11.54 2.62
C LEU A 84 -7.19 12.26 1.75
N LYS A 85 -6.97 12.35 0.44
CA LYS A 85 -7.98 12.91 -0.49
C LYS A 85 -9.20 11.98 -0.65
N VAL A 86 -9.05 10.68 -0.33
CA VAL A 86 -10.13 9.67 -0.40
C VAL A 86 -10.17 8.88 0.90
N PRO A 87 -10.67 9.50 1.99
CA PRO A 87 -10.55 8.95 3.34
C PRO A 87 -11.16 7.56 3.50
N ASN A 88 -12.32 7.31 2.88
CA ASN A 88 -13.06 6.06 2.99
C ASN A 88 -12.59 4.98 1.99
N GLY A 89 -11.55 5.26 1.21
CA GLY A 89 -11.18 4.51 0.02
C GLY A 89 -9.72 4.72 -0.37
N SER A 90 -8.81 4.58 0.59
CA SER A 90 -7.37 4.83 0.37
C SER A 90 -6.77 3.98 -0.76
N LEU A 91 -7.32 2.79 -1.00
CA LEU A 91 -6.94 1.90 -2.10
C LEU A 91 -7.86 2.01 -3.33
N ASP A 92 -8.88 2.85 -3.33
CA ASP A 92 -9.83 2.95 -4.45
C ASP A 92 -9.13 3.40 -5.72
N ALA A 93 -8.20 4.35 -5.62
CA ALA A 93 -7.43 4.82 -6.76
C ALA A 93 -6.69 3.68 -7.49
N VAL A 94 -6.03 2.79 -6.74
CA VAL A 94 -5.32 1.65 -7.32
C VAL A 94 -6.28 0.59 -7.87
N ILE A 95 -7.39 0.31 -7.17
CA ILE A 95 -8.41 -0.67 -7.62
C ILE A 95 -9.08 -0.18 -8.91
N ILE A 96 -9.47 1.09 -8.97
CA ILE A 96 -10.11 1.71 -10.14
C ILE A 96 -9.13 1.71 -11.32
N ALA A 97 -7.89 2.14 -11.11
CA ALA A 97 -6.88 2.14 -12.16
C ALA A 97 -6.59 0.73 -12.72
N ALA A 98 -6.51 -0.26 -11.83
CA ALA A 98 -6.33 -1.66 -12.22
C ALA A 98 -7.51 -2.17 -13.06
N LYS A 99 -8.76 -1.90 -12.67
CA LYS A 99 -9.95 -2.27 -13.45
C LYS A 99 -9.95 -1.63 -14.83
N LEU A 100 -9.79 -0.31 -14.90
CA LEU A 100 -9.80 0.45 -16.17
C LEU A 100 -8.74 -0.07 -17.16
N LEU A 101 -7.54 -0.38 -16.68
CA LEU A 101 -6.45 -0.88 -17.53
C LEU A 101 -6.62 -2.36 -17.90
N ALA A 102 -7.16 -3.18 -17.00
CA ALA A 102 -7.51 -4.57 -17.26
C ALA A 102 -8.60 -4.67 -18.35
N ASP A 103 -9.63 -3.82 -18.25
CA ASP A 103 -10.73 -3.74 -19.22
C ASP A 103 -10.23 -3.26 -20.59
N LYS A 104 -9.36 -2.23 -20.61
CA LYS A 104 -8.70 -1.77 -21.85
C LYS A 104 -7.89 -2.89 -22.53
N LYS A 105 -7.28 -3.78 -21.75
CA LYS A 105 -6.54 -4.97 -22.23
C LYS A 105 -7.44 -6.17 -22.52
N ARG A 106 -8.77 -6.07 -22.33
CA ARG A 106 -9.74 -7.18 -22.42
C ARG A 106 -9.35 -8.40 -21.57
N LYS A 107 -8.66 -8.16 -20.45
CA LYS A 107 -8.25 -9.19 -19.49
C LYS A 107 -8.65 -8.71 -18.10
N PRO A 108 -9.94 -8.83 -17.71
CA PRO A 108 -10.43 -8.36 -16.42
C PRO A 108 -9.64 -8.96 -15.27
N ILE A 109 -9.41 -8.15 -14.24
CA ILE A 109 -8.76 -8.58 -13.02
C ILE A 109 -9.80 -9.10 -12.02
N ASP A 110 -9.56 -10.29 -11.50
CA ASP A 110 -10.38 -10.90 -10.45
C ASP A 110 -9.67 -10.72 -9.11
N PHE A 111 -10.10 -9.72 -8.34
CA PHE A 111 -9.52 -9.41 -7.04
C PHE A 111 -9.74 -10.52 -6.00
N GLY A 112 -10.72 -11.42 -6.20
CA GLY A 112 -10.98 -12.54 -5.29
C GLY A 112 -9.90 -13.64 -5.33
N LYS A 113 -8.97 -13.57 -6.30
CA LYS A 113 -7.84 -14.50 -6.42
C LYS A 113 -6.60 -14.07 -5.63
N TYR A 114 -6.63 -12.91 -4.98
CA TYR A 114 -5.51 -12.38 -4.22
C TYR A 114 -5.80 -12.49 -2.73
N ASP A 115 -4.84 -13.01 -1.97
CA ASP A 115 -4.96 -13.16 -0.51
C ASP A 115 -4.95 -11.80 0.22
N PHE A 116 -4.19 -10.83 -0.31
CA PHE A 116 -4.11 -9.48 0.23
C PHE A 116 -3.91 -8.46 -0.88
N ILE A 117 -4.46 -7.26 -0.68
CA ILE A 117 -4.27 -6.09 -1.52
C ILE A 117 -3.83 -4.97 -0.59
N THR A 118 -2.65 -4.40 -0.83
CA THR A 118 -2.07 -3.38 0.05
C THR A 118 -1.18 -2.44 -0.74
N ASP A 119 -0.93 -1.26 -0.18
CA ASP A 119 0.15 -0.39 -0.65
C ASP A 119 1.54 -0.97 -0.33
N ALA A 120 2.56 -0.47 -1.03
CA ALA A 120 3.95 -0.88 -0.83
C ALA A 120 4.54 -0.40 0.49
N VAL A 121 3.98 0.66 1.10
CA VAL A 121 4.48 1.23 2.36
C VAL A 121 4.23 0.27 3.53
N ASN A 122 3.06 -0.36 3.59
CA ASN A 122 2.74 -1.39 4.57
C ASN A 122 3.69 -2.59 4.45
N LEU A 123 3.99 -3.03 3.23
CA LEU A 123 4.98 -4.08 3.00
C LEU A 123 6.38 -3.65 3.45
N GLN A 124 6.81 -2.43 3.14
CA GLN A 124 8.10 -1.90 3.59
C GLN A 124 8.21 -1.86 5.12
N LYS A 125 7.16 -1.45 5.83
CA LYS A 125 7.12 -1.48 7.30
C LYS A 125 7.27 -2.90 7.84
N LEU A 126 6.52 -3.86 7.28
CA LEU A 126 6.61 -5.27 7.68
C LEU A 126 8.03 -5.84 7.42
N PHE A 127 8.62 -5.54 6.27
CA PHE A 127 9.98 -5.98 5.96
C PHE A 127 11.02 -5.32 6.88
N ALA A 128 10.90 -4.01 7.14
CA ALA A 128 11.78 -3.30 8.06
C ALA A 128 11.70 -3.87 9.48
N PHE A 129 10.48 -4.16 9.98
CA PHE A 129 10.26 -4.81 11.26
C PHE A 129 10.94 -6.19 11.33
N CYS A 130 10.79 -7.01 10.28
CA CYS A 130 11.43 -8.33 10.21
C CYS A 130 12.97 -8.29 10.08
N GLN A 131 13.55 -7.20 9.56
CA GLN A 131 14.99 -7.07 9.34
C GLN A 131 15.80 -6.72 10.61
N VAL A 132 15.17 -6.35 11.73
CA VAL A 132 15.84 -5.91 12.97
C VAL A 132 16.53 -7.06 13.73
N ARG A 133 17.11 -8.03 13.02
CA ARG A 133 17.85 -9.18 13.57
C ARG A 133 19.35 -9.17 13.37
N TYR A 134 19.92 -8.04 12.97
CA TYR A 134 21.38 -7.89 12.91
C TYR A 134 21.80 -6.55 13.52
N ARG A 135 21.63 -6.41 14.84
CA ARG A 135 22.54 -5.64 15.70
C ARG A 135 22.62 -6.32 17.06
#